data_AF-A0A957GBL2-F1
#
_entry.id   AF-A0A957GBL2-F1
#
_cell.length_a   1.000
_cell.length_b   1.000
_cell.length_c   1.000
_cell.angle_alpha   90.00
_cell.angle_beta   90.00
_cell.angle_gamma   90.00
#
_symmetry.space_group_name_H-M   'P 1'
#
loop_
_entity.id
_entity.type
_entity.pdbx_description
1 polymer ?
#
loop_
_entity_poly.entity_id
_entity_poly.type
_entity_poly.pdbx_seq_one_letter_code
_entity_poly.pdbx_strand_id
1 'polypeptide(L)'
;VVGGLVLLLARPGTRLIGYRAIMGGGIATTILLLAIALFILLGWSVFFVQFHELLFPPGTWTFAYSDSLIRLFPEKFWFDLGVIMSLLPLAAGIVVAGLGYFLSKSAAGGNA
;
A
#
# COMPACT_ATOMS: atom_id res chain seq x y z
N VAL A 1 -15.81 -3.48 -7.24
CA VAL A 1 -14.61 -4.36 -7.16
C VAL A 1 -14.94 -5.74 -6.60
N VAL A 2 -15.38 -5.86 -5.33
CA VAL A 2 -15.65 -7.16 -4.68
C VAL A 2 -16.67 -8.03 -5.44
N GLY A 3 -17.84 -7.48 -5.80
CA GLY A 3 -18.87 -8.23 -6.53
C GLY A 3 -18.41 -8.75 -7.90
N GLY A 4 -17.56 -7.99 -8.60
CA GLY A 4 -16.98 -8.42 -9.88
C GLY A 4 -16.00 -9.58 -9.71
N LEU A 5 -15.12 -9.51 -8.71
CA LEU A 5 -14.21 -10.62 -8.36
C LEU A 5 -14.99 -11.87 -7.93
N VAL A 6 -16.01 -11.73 -7.09
CA VAL A 6 -16.88 -12.84 -6.68
C VAL A 6 -17.52 -13.50 -7.91
N LEU A 7 -18.05 -12.72 -8.84
CA LEU A 7 -18.69 -13.24 -10.05
C LEU A 7 -17.70 -13.98 -10.96
N LEU A 8 -16.47 -13.46 -11.11
CA LEU A 8 -15.40 -14.12 -11.86
C LEU A 8 -14.97 -15.45 -11.22
N LEU A 9 -14.92 -15.51 -9.88
CA LEU A 9 -14.49 -16.70 -9.14
C LEU A 9 -15.60 -17.76 -9.00
N ALA A 10 -16.86 -17.33 -8.99
CA ALA A 10 -18.01 -18.24 -8.88
C ALA A 10 -18.19 -19.13 -10.11
N ARG A 11 -17.81 -18.64 -11.30
CA ARG A 11 -18.00 -19.38 -12.56
C ARG A 11 -16.71 -20.06 -13.02
N PRO A 12 -16.69 -21.40 -13.21
CA PRO A 12 -15.47 -22.13 -13.60
C PRO A 12 -14.76 -21.57 -14.83
N GLY A 13 -15.51 -21.17 -15.87
CA GLY A 13 -14.94 -20.63 -17.12
C GLY A 13 -14.25 -19.27 -16.98
N THR A 14 -14.50 -18.53 -15.90
CA THR A 14 -13.87 -17.21 -15.66
C THR A 14 -12.91 -17.18 -14.48
N ARG A 15 -12.72 -18.30 -13.76
CA ARG A 15 -11.87 -18.37 -12.57
C ARG A 15 -10.43 -17.96 -12.82
N LEU A 16 -9.86 -18.36 -13.95
CA LEU A 16 -8.50 -17.96 -14.34
C LEU A 16 -8.38 -16.45 -14.49
N ILE A 17 -9.40 -15.79 -15.05
CA ILE A 17 -9.45 -14.31 -15.15
C ILE A 17 -9.52 -13.70 -13.74
N GLY A 18 -10.31 -14.29 -12.85
CA GLY A 18 -10.37 -13.89 -11.43
C GLY A 18 -9.03 -13.98 -10.73
N TYR A 19 -8.30 -15.09 -10.87
CA TYR A 19 -6.96 -15.27 -10.26
C TYR A 19 -5.92 -14.28 -10.81
N ARG A 20 -5.94 -14.04 -12.12
CA ARG A 20 -5.09 -13.02 -12.75
C ARG A 20 -5.44 -11.61 -12.30
N ALA A 21 -6.71 -11.32 -12.06
CA ALA A 21 -7.15 -10.05 -11.50
C ALA A 21 -6.67 -9.86 -10.05
N ILE A 22 -6.72 -10.91 -9.22
CA ILE A 22 -6.15 -10.92 -7.85
C ILE A 22 -4.64 -10.65 -7.92
N MET A 23 -3.93 -11.37 -8.79
CA MET A 23 -2.48 -11.19 -8.99
C MET A 23 -2.16 -9.74 -9.40
N GLY A 24 -2.83 -9.24 -10.44
CA GLY A 24 -2.62 -7.88 -10.95
C GLY A 24 -2.92 -6.81 -9.90
N GLY A 25 -4.01 -6.96 -9.13
CA GLY A 25 -4.34 -6.07 -8.03
C GLY A 25 -3.28 -6.07 -6.92
N GLY A 26 -2.79 -7.25 -6.53
CA GLY A 26 -1.70 -7.38 -5.57
C GLY A 26 -0.40 -6.73 -6.05
N ILE A 27 0.00 -6.96 -7.30
CA ILE A 27 1.19 -6.35 -7.91
C ILE A 27 1.06 -4.83 -7.95
N ALA A 28 -0.04 -4.31 -8.47
CA ALA A 28 -0.26 -2.87 -8.58
C ALA A 28 -0.22 -2.18 -7.21
N THR A 29 -0.88 -2.77 -6.22
CA THR A 29 -0.89 -2.28 -4.83
C THR A 29 0.53 -2.30 -4.23
N THR A 30 1.27 -3.39 -4.44
CA THR A 30 2.65 -3.52 -3.95
C THR A 30 3.56 -2.47 -4.56
N ILE A 31 3.51 -2.28 -5.88
CA ILE A 31 4.34 -1.28 -6.59
C ILE A 31 4.03 0.13 -6.09
N LEU A 32 2.75 0.47 -5.97
CA LEU A 32 2.33 1.79 -5.48
C LEU A 32 2.84 2.05 -4.06
N LEU A 33 2.60 1.11 -3.15
CA LEU A 33 3.04 1.24 -1.76
C LEU A 33 4.56 1.26 -1.64
N LEU A 34 5.28 0.52 -2.49
CA LEU A 34 6.73 0.52 -2.50
C LEU A 34 7.26 1.88 -2.96
N ALA A 35 6.66 2.47 -3.99
CA ALA A 35 7.01 3.82 -4.45
C ALA A 35 6.79 4.86 -3.33
N ILE A 36 5.67 4.77 -2.60
CA ILE A 36 5.39 5.66 -1.46
C ILE A 36 6.40 5.45 -0.34
N ALA A 37 6.69 4.20 0.04
CA ALA A 37 7.67 3.88 1.09
C ALA A 37 9.07 4.40 0.74
N LEU A 38 9.51 4.22 -0.52
CA LEU A 38 10.76 4.78 -1.01
C LEU A 38 10.76 6.31 -1.00
N PHE A 39 9.65 6.95 -1.34
CA PHE A 39 9.55 8.41 -1.26
C PHE A 39 9.65 8.92 0.18
N ILE A 40 9.02 8.25 1.14
CA ILE A 40 9.17 8.54 2.58
C ILE A 40 10.64 8.39 3.00
N LEU A 41 11.30 7.29 2.62
CA LEU A 41 12.67 6.97 3.02
C LEU A 41 13.72 7.93 2.43
N LEU A 42 13.56 8.29 1.15
CA LEU A 42 14.56 9.04 0.39
C LEU A 42 14.26 10.54 0.32
N GLY A 43 13.00 10.94 0.47
CA GLY A 43 12.49 12.30 0.26
C GLY A 43 11.69 12.83 1.45
N TRP A 44 12.04 12.41 2.66
CA TRP A 44 11.26 12.68 3.87
C TRP A 44 10.87 14.15 4.06
N SER A 45 11.80 15.09 3.90
CA SER A 45 11.51 16.53 4.09
C SER A 45 10.42 17.03 3.13
N VAL A 46 10.46 16.59 1.86
CA VAL A 46 9.46 16.94 0.85
C VAL A 46 8.14 16.25 1.16
N PHE A 47 8.16 14.95 1.47
CA PHE A 47 6.97 14.18 1.83
C PHE A 47 6.26 14.81 3.04
N PHE A 48 6.99 15.12 4.10
CA PHE A 48 6.45 15.69 5.33
C PHE A 48 5.76 17.03 5.05
N VAL A 49 6.41 17.95 4.33
CA VAL A 49 5.82 19.26 4.02
C VAL A 49 4.58 19.12 3.12
N GLN A 50 4.67 18.37 2.01
CA GLN A 50 3.54 18.23 1.08
C GLN A 50 2.34 17.51 1.73
N PHE A 51 2.59 16.50 2.57
CA PHE A 51 1.54 15.85 3.34
C PHE A 51 0.78 16.85 4.22
N HIS A 52 1.51 17.72 4.92
CA HIS A 52 0.90 18.70 5.80
C HIS A 52 0.18 19.81 5.03
N GLU A 53 0.77 20.33 3.96
CA GLU A 53 0.14 21.35 3.11
C GLU A 53 -1.15 20.85 2.44
N LEU A 54 -1.21 19.57 2.08
CA LEU A 54 -2.39 18.98 1.45
C LEU A 54 -3.55 18.80 2.44
N LEU A 55 -3.25 18.44 3.69
CA LEU A 55 -4.25 18.03 4.68
C LEU A 55 -4.59 19.10 5.72
N PHE A 56 -3.75 20.12 5.87
CA PHE A 56 -3.87 21.13 6.92
C PHE A 56 -3.71 22.55 6.37
N PRO A 57 -4.47 23.52 6.92
CA PRO A 57 -4.27 24.93 6.61
C PRO A 57 -2.85 25.44 6.95
N PRO A 58 -2.37 26.50 6.27
CA PRO A 58 -1.09 27.12 6.60
C PRO A 58 -1.00 27.54 8.08
N GLY A 59 0.14 27.27 8.71
CA GLY A 59 0.42 27.65 10.09
C GLY A 59 -0.16 26.74 11.18
N THR A 60 -0.98 25.74 10.85
CA THR A 60 -1.57 24.83 11.87
C THR A 60 -0.74 23.58 12.14
N TRP A 61 0.35 23.39 11.39
CA TRP A 61 1.22 22.21 11.48
C TRP A 61 2.70 22.55 11.74
N THR A 62 3.03 23.84 11.81
CA THR A 62 4.36 24.35 12.15
C THR A 62 4.37 24.82 13.60
N PHE A 63 5.22 24.22 14.43
CA PHE A 63 5.25 24.48 15.87
C PHE A 63 6.60 25.04 16.31
N ALA A 64 6.59 25.82 17.40
CA ALA A 64 7.84 26.21 18.04
C ALA A 64 8.44 25.00 18.78
N TYR A 65 9.78 24.91 18.86
CA TYR A 65 10.45 23.85 19.61
C TYR A 65 10.13 23.83 21.11
N SER A 66 9.54 24.90 21.64
CA SER A 66 9.00 24.97 23.01
C SER A 66 7.69 24.22 23.19
N ASP A 67 6.93 24.00 22.12
CA ASP A 67 5.58 23.48 22.18
C ASP A 67 5.59 22.00 22.57
N SER A 68 4.59 21.59 23.36
CA SER A 68 4.51 20.23 23.88
C SER A 68 4.36 19.19 22.77
N LEU A 69 3.61 19.52 21.71
CA LEU A 69 3.30 18.58 20.63
C LEU A 69 4.57 18.13 19.87
N ILE A 70 5.43 19.05 19.44
CA ILE A 70 6.65 18.72 18.69
C ILE A 70 7.71 18.05 19.58
N ARG A 71 7.70 18.30 20.89
CA ARG A 71 8.57 17.62 21.86
C ARG A 71 8.15 16.18 22.12
N LEU A 72 6.84 15.94 22.22
CA LEU A 72 6.29 14.60 22.45
C LEU A 72 6.29 13.75 21.17
N PHE A 73 6.02 14.38 20.01
CA PHE A 73 5.95 13.72 18.71
C PHE A 73 6.87 14.42 17.71
N PRO A 74 8.20 14.30 17.88
CA PRO A 74 9.16 14.92 16.99
C PRO A 74 9.07 14.33 15.58
N GLU A 75 9.62 15.03 14.60
CA GLU A 75 9.62 14.60 13.19
C GLU A 75 10.10 13.14 13.01
N LYS A 76 11.14 12.73 13.74
CA LYS A 76 11.66 11.35 13.71
C LYS A 76 10.62 10.31 14.14
N PHE A 77 9.75 10.61 15.10
CA PHE A 77 8.67 9.70 15.51
C PHE A 77 7.74 9.40 14.34
N TRP A 78 7.37 10.44 13.58
CA TRP A 78 6.50 10.30 12.41
C TRP A 78 7.20 9.59 11.23
N PHE A 79 8.50 9.84 11.02
CA PHE A 79 9.28 9.10 10.05
C PHE A 79 9.29 7.60 10.37
N ASP A 80 9.67 7.25 11.59
CA ASP A 80 9.76 5.85 12.03
C ASP A 80 8.38 5.17 11.93
N LEU A 81 7.31 5.86 12.35
CA LEU A 81 5.94 5.34 12.22
C LEU A 81 5.52 5.15 10.76
N GLY A 82 5.81 6.12 9.88
CA GLY A 82 5.51 6.05 8.45
C GLY A 82 6.19 4.84 7.79
N VAL A 83 7.47 4.61 8.10
CA VAL A 83 8.22 3.44 7.62
C VAL A 83 7.60 2.14 8.13
N ILE A 84 7.34 2.03 9.43
CA ILE A 84 6.77 0.80 10.04
C ILE A 84 5.38 0.51 9.47
N MET A 85 4.52 1.52 9.37
CA MET A 85 3.15 1.39 8.85
C MET A 85 3.14 1.00 7.35
N SER A 86 4.20 1.29 6.59
CA SER A 86 4.29 0.89 5.18
C SER A 86 4.50 -0.62 4.99
N LEU A 87 5.09 -1.30 5.97
CA LEU A 87 5.54 -2.70 5.85
C LEU A 87 4.37 -3.69 5.75
N LEU A 88 3.34 -3.52 6.58
CA LEU A 88 2.22 -4.45 6.62
C LEU A 88 1.38 -4.43 5.33
N PRO A 89 0.98 -3.25 4.80
CA PRO A 89 0.31 -3.16 3.50
C PRO A 89 1.17 -3.71 2.35
N LEU A 90 2.48 -3.46 2.36
CA LEU A 90 3.42 -4.03 1.38
C LEU A 90 3.40 -5.57 1.41
N ALA A 91 3.54 -6.15 2.61
CA ALA A 91 3.47 -7.60 2.78
C ALA A 91 2.13 -8.17 2.31
N ALA A 92 1.02 -7.51 2.64
CA ALA A 92 -0.31 -7.93 2.19
C ALA A 92 -0.43 -7.91 0.66
N GLY A 93 0.07 -6.86 0.00
CA GLY A 93 0.11 -6.78 -1.47
C GLY A 93 0.89 -7.93 -2.11
N ILE A 94 2.07 -8.25 -1.56
CA ILE A 94 2.92 -9.36 -2.02
C ILE A 94 2.20 -10.69 -1.85
N VAL A 95 1.58 -10.93 -0.69
CA VAL A 95 0.81 -12.15 -0.43
C VAL A 95 -0.34 -12.29 -1.43
N VAL A 96 -1.11 -11.22 -1.67
CA VAL A 96 -2.22 -11.23 -2.63
C VAL A 96 -1.72 -11.50 -4.06
N ALA A 97 -0.62 -10.87 -4.46
CA ALA A 97 0.01 -11.11 -5.76
C ALA A 97 0.44 -12.59 -5.92
N GLY A 98 1.13 -13.12 -4.90
CA GLY A 98 1.59 -14.50 -4.84
C GLY A 98 0.43 -15.49 -4.91
N LEU A 99 -0.62 -15.29 -4.11
CA LEU A 99 -1.82 -16.13 -4.13
C LEU A 99 -2.46 -16.16 -5.52
N GLY A 100 -2.64 -14.98 -6.15
CA GLY A 100 -3.16 -14.91 -7.52
C GLY A 100 -2.30 -15.66 -8.53
N TYR A 101 -0.97 -15.58 -8.41
CA TYR A 101 -0.01 -16.31 -9.25
C TYR A 101 -0.13 -17.84 -9.05
N PHE A 102 -0.09 -18.32 -7.81
CA PHE A 102 -0.18 -19.75 -7.50
C PHE A 102 -1.51 -20.34 -7.99
N LEU A 103 -2.64 -19.68 -7.73
CA LEU A 103 -3.96 -20.13 -8.18
C LEU A 103 -4.09 -20.14 -9.71
N SER A 104 -3.49 -19.16 -10.39
CA SER A 104 -3.44 -19.12 -11.85
C SER A 104 -2.64 -20.29 -12.43
N LYS A 105 -1.50 -20.63 -11.82
CA LYS A 105 -0.65 -21.75 -12.24
C LYS A 105 -1.35 -23.10 -12.05
N SER A 106 -1.97 -23.33 -10.90
CA SER A 106 -2.70 -24.57 -10.62
C SER A 106 -3.89 -24.78 -11.58
N ALA A 107 -4.62 -23.71 -11.92
CA ALA A 107 -5.72 -23.78 -12.88
C ALA A 107 -5.27 -24.01 -14.33
N ALA A 108 -4.07 -23.54 -14.70
CA ALA A 108 -3.50 -23.79 -16.03
C ALA A 108 -2.94 -25.21 -16.18
N GLY A 109 -2.35 -25.76 -15.11
CA GLY A 109 -1.77 -27.11 -15.12
C GLY A 109 -2.79 -28.25 -15.02
N GLY A 110 -4.00 -28.01 -14.51
CA GLY A 110 -5.07 -29.01 -14.45
C GLY A 110 -5.89 -29.16 -15.74
N ASN A 111 -5.64 -28.32 -16.75
CA ASN A 111 -6.31 -28.35 -18.06
C ASN A 111 -5.40 -28.93 -19.18
N ALA A 112 -4.23 -29.44 -18.82
CA ALA A 112 -3.29 -30.15 -19.69
C ALA A 112 -3.33 -31.65 -19.36
#